data_AF-A0A8J6KNH9-F1
#
_entry.id   AF-A0A8J6KNH9-F1
#
_cell.length_a   1.000
_cell.length_b   1.000
_cell.length_c   1.000
_cell.angle_alpha   90.00
_cell.angle_beta   90.00
_cell.angle_gamma   90.00
#
_symmetry.space_group_name_H-M   'P 1'
#
loop_
_entity.id
_entity.type
_entity.pdbx_description
1 polymer ?
#
loop_
_entity_poly.entity_id
_entity_poly.type
_entity_poly.pdbx_seq_one_letter_code
_entity_poly.pdbx_strand_id
1 'polypeptide(L)'
;ESEETKERLFESMLSECRDALQAVREELKPDQTGSSEALGKGVKGQRTLRVAPSPTPTTPVSPRSLQYFSEHDWHVHCSYLTYIKLSTAIRRNENMAKGLHRALLQQQPEDDSKRSPRPQDLIRLYDIILQNLVELLQLPGLEEDRTFQKEISLKTLVFKAYR
;
A
#
# COMPACT_ATOMS: atom_id res chain seq x y z
N GLU A 1 -20.90 -12.20 12.29
CA GLU A 1 -20.07 -13.08 11.43
C GLU A 1 -19.85 -12.55 10.01
N SER A 2 -20.83 -11.90 9.35
CA SER A 2 -20.65 -11.37 7.96
C SER A 2 -19.53 -10.33 7.80
N GLU A 3 -19.39 -9.38 8.73
CA GLU A 3 -18.40 -8.29 8.66
C GLU A 3 -16.95 -8.78 8.73
N GLU A 4 -16.64 -9.75 9.59
CA GLU A 4 -15.28 -10.27 9.77
C GLU A 4 -14.80 -11.03 8.53
N THR A 5 -15.68 -11.80 7.89
CA THR A 5 -15.39 -12.46 6.62
C THR A 5 -15.16 -11.44 5.51
N LYS A 6 -15.95 -10.37 5.47
CA LYS A 6 -15.81 -9.29 4.50
C LYS A 6 -14.48 -8.54 4.67
N GLU A 7 -14.07 -8.27 5.90
CA GLU A 7 -12.77 -7.67 6.22
C GLU A 7 -11.60 -8.55 5.74
N ARG A 8 -11.66 -9.87 5.97
CA ARG A 8 -10.63 -10.82 5.48
C ARG A 8 -10.53 -10.87 3.96
N LEU A 9 -11.68 -10.80 3.27
CA LEU A 9 -11.72 -10.75 1.81
C LEU A 9 -11.10 -9.46 1.26
N PHE A 10 -11.36 -8.32 1.92
CA PHE A 10 -10.72 -7.06 1.56
C PHE A 10 -9.20 -7.10 1.81
N GLU A 11 -8.75 -7.70 2.92
CA GLU A 11 -7.31 -7.87 3.18
C GLU A 11 -6.62 -8.73 2.11
N SER A 12 -7.24 -9.83 1.65
CA SER A 12 -6.71 -10.66 0.56
C SER A 12 -6.59 -9.88 -0.73
N MET A 13 -7.68 -9.23 -1.15
CA MET A 13 -7.75 -8.45 -2.39
C MET A 13 -6.72 -7.33 -2.42
N LEU A 14 -6.53 -6.62 -1.31
CA LEU A 14 -5.51 -5.56 -1.19
C LEU A 14 -4.08 -6.12 -1.24
N SER A 15 -3.86 -7.35 -0.80
CA SER A 15 -2.57 -8.02 -0.97
C SER A 15 -2.33 -8.36 -2.43
N GLU A 16 -3.31 -8.96 -3.10
CA GLU A 16 -3.23 -9.33 -4.53
C GLU A 16 -3.01 -8.09 -5.42
N CYS A 17 -3.70 -6.98 -5.14
CA CYS A 17 -3.47 -5.72 -5.84
C CYS A 17 -2.01 -5.26 -5.70
N ARG A 18 -1.44 -5.33 -4.49
CA ARG A 18 -0.06 -4.93 -4.23
C ARG A 18 0.94 -5.79 -5.01
N ASP A 19 0.70 -7.10 -5.06
CA ASP A 19 1.58 -8.05 -5.73
C ASP A 19 1.52 -7.87 -7.26
N ALA A 20 0.31 -7.68 -7.81
CA ALA A 20 0.12 -7.39 -9.24
C ALA A 20 0.81 -6.08 -9.65
N LEU A 21 0.69 -5.05 -8.82
CA LEU A 21 1.35 -3.77 -9.02
C LEU A 21 2.87 -3.89 -8.96
N GLN A 22 3.40 -4.69 -8.02
CA GLN A 22 4.83 -4.95 -7.91
C GLN A 22 5.36 -5.68 -9.15
N ALA A 23 4.62 -6.66 -9.68
CA ALA A 23 4.99 -7.36 -10.91
C ALA A 23 5.06 -6.40 -12.11
N VAL A 24 4.06 -5.52 -12.29
CA VAL A 24 4.07 -4.49 -13.36
C VAL A 24 5.28 -3.56 -13.22
N ARG A 25 5.69 -3.22 -11.99
CA ARG A 25 6.89 -2.40 -11.75
C ARG A 25 8.19 -3.13 -12.14
N GLU A 26 8.28 -4.43 -11.90
CA GLU A 26 9.46 -5.22 -12.27
C GLU A 26 9.61 -5.32 -13.80
N GLU A 27 8.49 -5.41 -14.53
CA GLU A 27 8.48 -5.37 -15.99
C GLU A 27 8.85 -3.99 -16.57
N LEU A 28 8.51 -2.91 -15.86
CA LEU A 28 8.81 -1.52 -16.27
C LEU A 28 10.25 -1.07 -15.98
N LYS A 29 11.05 -1.82 -15.20
CA LYS A 29 12.47 -1.50 -15.00
C LYS A 29 13.23 -1.70 -16.32
N PRO A 30 13.76 -0.65 -16.97
CA PRO A 30 14.49 -0.81 -18.21
C PRO A 30 15.77 -1.61 -17.93
N ASP A 31 15.99 -2.64 -18.73
CA ASP A 31 17.16 -3.52 -18.71
C ASP A 31 18.43 -2.68 -18.88
N GLN A 32 19.09 -2.34 -17.76
CA GLN A 32 20.40 -1.71 -17.74
C GLN A 32 21.47 -2.81 -17.69
N THR A 33 21.49 -3.66 -18.71
CA THR A 33 22.56 -4.64 -18.90
C THR A 33 23.19 -4.40 -20.26
N GLY A 34 24.36 -3.77 -20.25
CA GLY A 34 25.10 -3.39 -21.45
C GLY A 34 25.62 -4.61 -22.23
N SER A 35 25.68 -4.45 -23.56
CA SER A 35 26.79 -4.97 -24.37
C SER A 35 26.99 -4.08 -25.58
N SER A 36 27.98 -3.21 -25.43
CA SER A 36 28.79 -2.70 -26.53
C SER A 36 29.64 -3.85 -27.09
N GLU A 37 29.97 -3.81 -28.39
CA GLU A 37 30.69 -4.78 -29.25
C GLU A 37 29.75 -5.71 -30.06
N ALA A 38 29.67 -5.61 -31.39
CA ALA A 38 30.78 -5.88 -32.30
C ALA A 38 30.76 -5.06 -33.61
N LEU A 39 31.98 -4.83 -34.09
CA LEU A 39 32.43 -4.14 -35.30
C LEU A 39 32.27 -4.99 -36.57
N GLY A 40 31.79 -4.37 -37.66
CA GLY A 40 32.40 -4.50 -38.99
C GLY A 40 31.68 -5.33 -40.07
N LYS A 41 31.27 -4.65 -41.16
CA LYS A 41 31.81 -4.74 -42.55
C LYS A 41 30.77 -4.24 -43.57
N GLY A 42 31.19 -3.35 -44.46
CA GLY A 42 30.31 -2.67 -45.41
C GLY A 42 30.01 -3.44 -46.69
N VAL A 43 28.93 -3.04 -47.39
CA VAL A 43 28.72 -3.25 -48.84
C VAL A 43 27.90 -2.08 -49.41
N LYS A 44 28.23 -1.73 -50.66
CA LYS A 44 27.80 -0.57 -51.46
C LYS A 44 26.31 -0.58 -51.86
N GLY A 45 25.72 0.63 -51.86
CA GLY A 45 24.91 1.16 -52.97
C GLY A 45 23.45 0.71 -53.11
N GLN A 46 22.51 1.56 -52.71
CA GLN A 46 21.31 1.84 -53.52
C GLN A 46 20.63 3.15 -53.09
N ARG A 47 20.35 4.01 -54.08
CA ARG A 47 19.55 5.24 -53.95
C ARG A 47 18.10 4.85 -53.66
N THR A 48 17.58 5.21 -52.50
CA THR A 48 16.15 5.29 -52.22
C THR A 48 15.76 6.75 -52.03
N LEU A 49 14.78 7.20 -52.83
CA LEU A 49 14.15 8.51 -52.75
C LEU A 49 13.68 8.77 -51.31
N ARG A 50 14.17 9.84 -50.68
CA ARG A 50 13.56 10.39 -49.46
C ARG A 50 12.32 11.18 -49.87
N VAL A 51 11.15 10.63 -49.59
CA VAL A 51 9.94 11.44 -49.42
C VAL A 51 10.06 12.15 -48.07
N ALA A 52 10.01 13.48 -48.06
CA ALA A 52 10.06 14.28 -46.85
C ALA A 52 8.76 14.11 -46.04
N PRO A 53 8.80 13.80 -44.74
CA PRO A 53 7.62 13.91 -43.91
C PRO A 53 7.41 15.37 -43.49
N SER A 54 6.16 15.81 -43.65
CA SER A 54 5.59 17.06 -43.13
C SER A 54 5.90 17.26 -41.63
N PRO A 55 6.12 18.51 -41.17
CA PRO A 55 6.39 18.78 -39.76
C PRO A 55 5.08 18.75 -38.97
N THR A 56 4.74 17.61 -38.37
CA THR A 56 3.83 17.59 -37.21
C THR A 56 4.62 18.02 -35.97
N PRO A 57 4.11 18.94 -35.13
CA PRO A 57 4.76 19.30 -33.88
C PRO A 57 4.47 18.22 -32.84
N THR A 58 5.03 17.02 -33.02
CA THR A 58 5.14 16.03 -31.95
C THR A 58 6.40 16.40 -31.20
N THR A 59 6.28 17.28 -30.20
CA THR A 59 7.32 17.41 -29.18
C THR A 59 7.59 16.02 -28.61
N PRO A 60 8.80 15.45 -28.79
CA PRO A 60 9.11 14.18 -28.19
C PRO A 60 9.14 14.38 -26.67
N VAL A 61 8.11 13.87 -25.99
CA VAL A 61 8.10 13.80 -24.53
C VAL A 61 9.34 13.00 -24.13
N SER A 62 10.24 13.63 -23.37
CA SER A 62 11.49 12.98 -22.97
C SER A 62 11.16 11.70 -22.19
N PRO A 63 11.81 10.55 -22.49
CA PRO A 63 11.61 9.30 -21.75
C PRO A 63 11.78 9.48 -20.23
N ARG A 64 12.66 10.40 -19.80
CA ARG A 64 12.85 10.78 -18.40
C ARG A 64 11.60 11.40 -17.76
N SER A 65 10.84 12.20 -18.51
CA SER A 65 9.62 12.84 -18.01
C SER A 65 8.48 11.83 -17.82
N LEU A 66 8.38 10.84 -18.71
CA LEU A 66 7.44 9.71 -18.57
C LEU A 66 7.80 8.80 -17.39
N GLN A 67 9.10 8.56 -17.17
CA GLN A 67 9.60 7.75 -16.06
C GLN A 67 9.36 8.42 -14.70
N TYR A 68 9.56 9.74 -14.60
CA TYR A 68 9.25 10.53 -13.39
C TYR A 68 7.74 10.56 -13.09
N PHE A 69 6.90 10.65 -14.12
CA PHE A 69 5.43 10.60 -13.96
C PHE A 69 4.99 9.24 -13.40
N SER A 70 5.57 8.15 -13.90
CA SER A 70 5.31 6.78 -13.43
C SER A 70 5.75 6.53 -11.98
N GLU A 71 6.89 7.07 -11.54
CA GLU A 71 7.37 6.86 -10.17
C GLU A 71 6.58 7.66 -9.13
N HIS A 72 6.18 8.89 -9.47
CA HIS A 72 5.38 9.73 -8.59
C HIS A 72 3.96 9.18 -8.42
N ASP A 73 3.31 8.80 -9.52
CA ASP A 73 1.98 8.17 -9.50
C ASP A 73 2.02 6.83 -8.73
N TRP A 74 3.12 6.09 -8.84
CA TRP A 74 3.36 4.88 -8.07
C TRP A 74 3.44 5.13 -6.57
N HIS A 75 4.21 6.14 -6.12
CA HIS A 75 4.32 6.44 -4.68
C HIS A 75 2.98 6.86 -4.07
N VAL A 76 2.19 7.66 -4.78
CA VAL A 76 0.84 8.03 -4.35
C VAL A 76 -0.05 6.79 -4.26
N HIS A 77 0.01 5.92 -5.26
CA HIS A 77 -0.77 4.68 -5.27
C HIS A 77 -0.38 3.70 -4.14
N CYS A 78 0.92 3.50 -3.91
CA CYS A 78 1.42 2.69 -2.79
C CYS A 78 1.03 3.26 -1.43
N SER A 79 1.07 4.58 -1.28
CA SER A 79 0.66 5.26 -0.05
C SER A 79 -0.84 5.07 0.20
N TYR A 80 -1.66 5.17 -0.85
CA TYR A 80 -3.10 4.93 -0.77
C TYR A 80 -3.45 3.47 -0.44
N LEU A 81 -2.80 2.49 -1.08
CA LEU A 81 -3.00 1.08 -0.72
C LEU A 81 -2.58 0.78 0.71
N THR A 82 -1.47 1.37 1.16
CA THR A 82 -1.00 1.22 2.54
C THR A 82 -1.97 1.87 3.52
N TYR A 83 -2.51 3.04 3.20
CA TYR A 83 -3.56 3.70 3.96
C TYR A 83 -4.79 2.80 4.11
N ILE A 84 -5.30 2.20 3.02
CA ILE A 84 -6.47 1.31 3.09
C ILE A 84 -6.15 0.10 3.97
N LYS A 85 -4.99 -0.52 3.78
CA LYS A 85 -4.55 -1.68 4.57
C LYS A 85 -4.49 -1.36 6.06
N LEU A 86 -3.80 -0.29 6.44
CA LEU A 86 -3.67 0.12 7.84
C LEU A 86 -5.03 0.50 8.44
N SER A 87 -5.86 1.24 7.69
CA SER A 87 -7.21 1.63 8.12
C SER A 87 -8.13 0.43 8.33
N THR A 88 -8.01 -0.59 7.48
CA THR A 88 -8.77 -1.84 7.58
C THR A 88 -8.30 -2.65 8.79
N ALA A 89 -6.98 -2.80 8.96
CA ALA A 89 -6.39 -3.49 10.09
C ALA A 89 -6.77 -2.85 11.43
N ILE A 90 -6.78 -1.51 11.51
CA ILE A 90 -7.22 -0.78 12.71
C ILE A 90 -8.68 -1.12 13.03
N ARG A 91 -9.58 -1.07 12.04
CA ARG A 91 -11.01 -1.37 12.23
C ARG A 91 -11.23 -2.81 12.71
N ARG A 92 -10.58 -3.77 12.06
CA ARG A 92 -10.63 -5.19 12.44
C ARG A 92 -10.14 -5.39 13.88
N ASN A 93 -9.00 -4.79 14.22
CA ASN A 93 -8.41 -4.91 15.55
C ASN A 93 -9.28 -4.24 16.63
N GLU A 94 -9.90 -3.09 16.33
CA GLU A 94 -10.85 -2.43 17.21
C GLU A 94 -12.09 -3.31 17.47
N ASN A 95 -12.62 -3.95 16.42
CA ASN A 95 -13.73 -4.89 16.53
C ASN A 95 -13.37 -6.10 17.40
N MET A 96 -12.18 -6.69 17.19
CA MET A 96 -11.66 -7.77 18.03
C MET A 96 -11.48 -7.32 19.49
N ALA A 97 -10.95 -6.13 19.73
CA ALA A 97 -10.76 -5.58 21.07
C ALA A 97 -12.10 -5.41 21.79
N LYS A 98 -13.13 -4.87 21.11
CA LYS A 98 -14.49 -4.77 21.65
C LYS A 98 -15.09 -6.14 21.97
N GLY A 99 -14.91 -7.13 21.09
CA GLY A 99 -15.35 -8.51 21.31
C GLY A 99 -14.67 -9.14 22.53
N LEU A 100 -13.35 -8.99 22.62
CA LEU A 100 -12.55 -9.51 23.73
C LEU A 100 -12.90 -8.83 25.05
N HIS A 101 -13.09 -7.51 25.05
CA HIS A 101 -13.51 -6.77 26.24
C HIS A 101 -14.87 -7.27 26.75
N ARG A 102 -15.85 -7.48 25.85
CA ARG A 102 -17.14 -8.07 26.22
C ARG A 102 -16.99 -9.48 26.78
N ALA A 103 -16.14 -10.32 26.19
CA ALA A 103 -15.89 -11.68 26.66
C ALA A 103 -15.21 -11.71 28.04
N LEU A 104 -14.32 -10.74 28.32
CA LEU A 104 -13.70 -10.56 29.64
C LEU A 104 -14.70 -10.11 30.70
N LEU A 105 -15.68 -9.27 30.34
CA LEU A 105 -16.74 -8.82 31.26
C LEU A 105 -17.81 -9.89 31.49
N GLN A 106 -18.14 -10.69 30.46
CA GLN A 106 -19.20 -11.70 30.49
C GLN A 106 -18.74 -13.07 31.00
N GLN A 107 -17.64 -13.16 31.76
CA GLN A 107 -17.18 -14.44 32.30
C GLN A 107 -18.31 -15.13 33.10
N GLN A 108 -19.02 -16.04 32.42
CA GLN A 108 -19.89 -17.04 32.99
C GLN A 108 -19.01 -18.24 33.38
N PRO A 109 -19.33 -18.94 34.48
CA PRO A 109 -18.43 -19.91 35.10
C PRO A 109 -18.32 -21.27 34.39
N GLU A 110 -18.74 -21.42 33.14
CA GLU A 110 -18.87 -22.76 32.53
C GLU A 110 -18.10 -22.92 31.22
N ASP A 111 -17.40 -24.04 31.15
CA ASP A 111 -16.74 -24.71 30.02
C ASP A 111 -15.23 -24.46 29.82
N ASP A 112 -14.43 -25.28 30.52
CA ASP A 112 -12.97 -25.39 30.52
C ASP A 112 -12.34 -25.80 29.16
N SER A 113 -13.15 -25.93 28.10
CA SER A 113 -12.69 -26.51 26.82
C SER A 113 -12.26 -25.50 25.74
N LYS A 114 -12.38 -24.18 25.97
CA LYS A 114 -11.92 -23.14 25.03
C LYS A 114 -10.99 -22.14 25.71
N ARG A 115 -9.93 -21.74 24.99
CA ARG A 115 -8.94 -20.73 25.43
C ARG A 115 -9.65 -19.50 25.99
N SER A 116 -9.58 -19.33 27.30
CA SER A 116 -10.23 -18.22 27.98
C SER A 116 -9.65 -16.88 27.49
N PRO A 117 -10.50 -15.86 27.31
CA PRO A 117 -10.04 -14.54 26.93
C PRO A 117 -9.11 -13.99 28.02
N ARG A 118 -7.91 -13.54 27.64
CA ARG A 118 -6.92 -13.00 28.57
C ARG A 118 -6.82 -11.48 28.44
N PRO A 119 -6.75 -10.73 29.55
CA PRO A 119 -6.55 -9.28 29.50
C PRO A 119 -5.32 -8.83 28.71
N GLN A 120 -4.25 -9.64 28.71
CA GLN A 120 -3.03 -9.36 27.94
C GLN A 120 -3.25 -9.32 26.44
N ASP A 121 -4.20 -10.11 25.93
CA ASP A 121 -4.51 -10.16 24.50
C ASP A 121 -5.23 -8.87 24.06
N LEU A 122 -5.95 -8.20 24.98
CA LEU A 122 -6.54 -6.87 24.75
C LEU A 122 -5.48 -5.78 24.65
N ILE A 123 -4.48 -5.80 25.54
CA ILE A 123 -3.34 -4.87 25.50
C ILE A 123 -2.60 -4.99 24.17
N ARG A 124 -2.33 -6.23 23.71
CA ARG A 124 -1.67 -6.49 22.41
C ARG A 124 -2.44 -5.89 21.24
N LEU A 125 -3.77 -5.99 21.24
CA LEU A 125 -4.60 -5.41 20.19
C LEU A 125 -4.48 -3.88 20.15
N TYR A 126 -4.51 -3.21 21.31
CA TYR A 126 -4.33 -1.76 21.37
C TYR A 126 -2.91 -1.33 20.98
N ASP A 127 -1.87 -2.08 21.35
CA ASP A 127 -0.50 -1.80 20.92
C ASP A 127 -0.35 -1.88 19.40
N ILE A 128 -0.94 -2.89 18.76
CA ILE A 128 -0.96 -3.01 17.29
C ILE A 128 -1.73 -1.84 16.66
N ILE A 129 -2.89 -1.45 17.21
CA ILE A 129 -3.66 -0.29 16.71
C ILE A 129 -2.82 0.99 16.81
N LEU A 130 -2.17 1.22 17.95
CA LEU A 130 -1.33 2.40 18.16
C LEU A 130 -0.14 2.44 17.19
N GLN A 131 0.50 1.29 16.95
CA GLN A 131 1.56 1.17 15.95
C GLN A 131 1.05 1.51 14.54
N ASN A 132 -0.10 0.96 14.12
CA ASN A 132 -0.70 1.26 12.82
C ASN A 132 -1.06 2.74 12.65
N LEU A 133 -1.51 3.41 13.72
CA LEU A 133 -1.80 4.84 13.71
C LEU A 133 -0.53 5.69 13.54
N VAL A 134 0.59 5.26 14.13
CA VAL A 134 1.89 5.91 13.93
C VAL A 134 2.37 5.74 12.48
N GLU A 135 2.19 4.55 11.90
CA GLU A 135 2.53 4.30 10.50
C GLU A 135 1.67 5.13 9.53
N LEU A 136 0.38 5.32 9.84
CA LEU A 136 -0.51 6.19 9.06
C LEU A 136 -0.02 7.65 9.02
N LEU A 137 0.57 8.16 10.10
CA LEU A 137 1.12 9.53 10.15
C LEU A 137 2.40 9.70 9.33
N GLN A 138 3.10 8.59 9.03
CA GLN A 138 4.37 8.61 8.28
C GLN A 138 4.17 8.34 6.78
N LEU A 139 2.92 8.21 6.32
CA LEU A 139 2.63 7.98 4.91
C LEU A 139 2.97 9.23 4.07
N PRO A 140 3.77 9.07 2.99
CA PRO A 140 4.09 10.17 2.08
C PRO A 140 2.82 10.80 1.49
N GLY A 141 2.81 12.14 1.42
CA GLY A 141 1.70 12.89 0.82
C GLY A 141 0.52 13.18 1.76
N LEU A 142 0.54 12.70 3.01
CA LEU A 142 -0.46 13.03 4.05
C LEU A 142 0.07 14.02 5.11
N GLU A 143 1.31 14.48 4.95
CA GLU A 143 2.04 15.35 5.90
C GLU A 143 1.48 16.78 5.98
N GLU A 144 0.73 17.22 4.96
CA GLU A 144 0.13 18.56 4.92
C GLU A 144 -1.35 18.55 5.37
N ASP A 145 -1.98 17.38 5.40
CA ASP A 145 -3.39 17.26 5.80
C ASP A 145 -3.54 17.38 7.32
N ARG A 146 -3.76 18.62 7.76
CA ARG A 146 -3.98 18.93 9.17
C ARG A 146 -5.26 18.34 9.75
N THR A 147 -6.27 18.06 8.92
CA THR A 147 -7.52 17.45 9.39
C THR A 147 -7.26 15.98 9.70
N PHE A 148 -6.60 15.28 8.78
CA PHE A 148 -6.15 13.90 8.97
C PHE A 148 -5.26 13.75 10.20
N GLN A 149 -4.24 14.59 10.35
CA GLN A 149 -3.34 14.53 11.51
C GLN A 149 -4.07 14.70 12.84
N LYS A 150 -5.02 15.63 12.90
CA LYS A 150 -5.85 15.82 14.10
C LYS A 150 -6.72 14.60 14.38
N GLU A 151 -7.35 14.03 13.36
CA GLU A 151 -8.16 12.82 13.50
C GLU A 151 -7.32 11.65 14.05
N ILE A 152 -6.15 11.40 13.45
CA ILE A 152 -5.26 10.33 13.91
C ILE A 152 -4.76 10.60 15.33
N SER A 153 -4.41 11.86 15.66
CA SER A 153 -3.99 12.24 17.02
C SER A 153 -5.08 11.99 18.07
N LEU A 154 -6.34 12.30 17.74
CA LEU A 154 -7.49 12.02 18.61
C LEU A 154 -7.70 10.52 18.79
N LYS A 155 -7.64 9.74 17.70
CA LYS A 155 -7.72 8.27 17.78
C LYS A 155 -6.60 7.71 18.65
N THR A 156 -5.36 8.16 18.48
CA THR A 156 -4.22 7.77 19.31
C THR A 156 -4.48 8.04 20.78
N LEU A 157 -5.04 9.20 21.13
CA LEU A 157 -5.38 9.54 22.51
C LEU A 157 -6.43 8.57 23.08
N VAL A 158 -7.49 8.30 22.32
CA VAL A 158 -8.55 7.36 22.72
C VAL A 158 -8.00 5.95 22.96
N PHE A 159 -7.22 5.41 22.02
CA PHE A 159 -6.66 4.06 22.17
C PHE A 159 -5.60 3.95 23.26
N LYS A 160 -4.87 5.05 23.56
CA LYS A 160 -4.00 5.11 24.74
C LYS A 160 -4.79 5.06 26.05
N ALA A 161 -6.00 5.62 26.09
CA ALA A 161 -6.86 5.60 27.27
C ALA A 161 -7.58 4.25 27.47
N TYR A 162 -7.83 3.50 26.39
CA TYR A 162 -8.44 2.17 26.46
C TYR A 162 -7.45 1.05 26.81
N ARG A 163 -6.16 1.26 26.55
CA ARG A 163 -5.08 0.36 26.95
C ARG A 163 -4.90 0.38 28.47
#